data_AF-A0A3A2ZQR2-F1
#
_entry.id   AF-A0A3A2ZQR2-F1
#
_cell.length_a   1.000
_cell.length_b   1.000
_cell.length_c   1.000
_cell.angle_alpha   90.00
_cell.angle_beta   90.00
_cell.angle_gamma   90.00
#
_symmetry.space_group_name_H-M   'P 1'
#
loop_
_entity.id
_entity.type
_entity.pdbx_description
1 polymer ?
#
loop_
_entity_poly.entity_id
_entity_poly.type
_entity_poly.pdbx_seq_one_letter_code
_entity_poly.pdbx_strand_id
1 'polypeptide(L)'
;MGTIQKNNQPYEARFARLSKPRTEIQTFEYNRLSEIEVATQERHAVLKKLEKNFPQTESHNSIDEHLVKPWNEACKIFKTDKQSAESLREISKTIESFYRKWVNSVTTQTEYSPAAKEATETIKTIRPPAGTHPIFITWRNSESEWQKFLASCTYKKYHRSSFTMHAFGETLCQMKASTFPSRIITNEILACYKVNKKTIQQLMAKELTEEDVNTREEFEGEDAIEAMLNGGLVPGAYYDDDADDAMSVE
;
A
#
# COMPACT_ATOMS: atom_id res chain seq x y z
N MET A 1 49.38 -26.71 63.24
CA MET A 1 50.01 -26.99 61.94
C MET A 1 49.20 -28.09 61.27
N GLY A 2 48.38 -27.73 60.30
CA GLY A 2 47.36 -28.60 59.70
C GLY A 2 47.88 -29.41 58.52
N THR A 3 47.54 -30.69 58.51
CA THR A 3 47.82 -31.69 57.47
C THR A 3 46.89 -31.49 56.28
N ILE A 4 47.44 -31.20 55.10
CA ILE A 4 46.69 -31.10 53.84
C ILE A 4 46.57 -32.50 53.23
N GLN A 5 45.35 -33.06 53.23
CA GLN A 5 45.00 -34.25 52.48
C GLN A 5 44.94 -33.92 50.98
N LYS A 6 45.74 -34.64 50.17
CA LYS A 6 45.64 -34.63 48.70
C LYS A 6 44.44 -35.48 48.29
N ASN A 7 43.38 -34.82 47.82
CA ASN A 7 42.28 -35.48 47.12
C ASN A 7 42.73 -35.88 45.71
N ASN A 8 42.99 -37.17 45.50
CA ASN A 8 43.00 -37.78 44.18
C ASN A 8 41.55 -38.10 43.79
N GLN A 9 40.94 -37.29 42.92
CA GLN A 9 39.76 -37.69 42.16
C GLN A 9 40.17 -38.07 40.72
N PRO A 10 39.60 -39.14 40.15
CA PRO A 10 39.98 -39.66 38.83
C PRO A 10 39.47 -38.76 37.69
N TYR A 11 40.28 -38.71 36.65
CA TYR A 11 40.14 -37.89 35.43
C TYR A 11 39.10 -38.45 34.44
N GLU A 12 37.91 -38.87 34.90
CA GLU A 12 36.88 -39.49 34.03
C GLU A 12 35.52 -38.76 34.04
N ALA A 13 35.52 -37.44 34.20
CA ALA A 13 34.27 -36.66 34.17
C ALA A 13 34.30 -35.44 33.23
N ARG A 14 35.03 -35.51 32.10
CA ARG A 14 35.09 -34.41 31.12
C ARG A 14 34.81 -34.77 29.65
N PHE A 15 34.15 -35.90 29.37
CA PHE A 15 33.70 -36.23 28.01
C PHE A 15 32.18 -36.43 27.85
N ALA A 16 31.36 -36.09 28.85
CA ALA A 16 29.89 -36.19 28.76
C ALA A 16 29.19 -34.91 28.24
N ARG A 17 29.92 -33.99 27.60
CA ARG A 17 29.34 -32.83 26.92
C ARG A 17 30.10 -32.57 25.64
N LEU A 18 29.69 -33.24 24.56
CA LEU A 18 29.77 -32.82 23.14
C LEU A 18 29.62 -34.05 22.24
N SER A 19 28.45 -34.69 22.33
CA SER A 19 27.98 -35.63 21.32
C SER A 19 26.46 -35.58 21.37
N LYS A 20 25.87 -34.50 20.86
CA LYS A 20 24.49 -34.62 20.38
C LYS A 20 24.51 -35.72 19.33
N PRO A 21 23.71 -36.79 19.46
CA PRO A 21 23.79 -37.91 18.57
C PRO A 21 23.51 -37.42 17.14
N ARG A 22 24.34 -37.86 16.19
CA ARG A 22 24.28 -37.51 14.76
C ARG A 22 22.87 -37.65 14.15
N THR A 23 22.02 -38.47 14.77
CA THR A 23 20.61 -38.68 14.44
C THR A 23 19.69 -37.50 14.82
N GLU A 24 19.93 -36.78 15.91
CA GLU A 24 19.16 -35.57 16.29
C GLU A 24 19.45 -34.40 15.33
N ILE A 25 20.70 -34.29 14.86
CA ILE A 25 21.08 -33.27 13.88
C ILE A 25 20.48 -33.60 12.52
N GLN A 26 20.51 -34.87 12.10
CA GLN A 26 19.88 -35.31 10.84
C GLN A 26 18.36 -35.17 10.84
N THR A 27 17.68 -35.46 11.95
CA THR A 27 16.22 -35.31 12.05
C THR A 27 15.80 -33.84 12.09
N PHE A 28 16.57 -32.97 12.75
CA PHE A 28 16.33 -31.52 12.72
C PHE A 28 16.52 -30.92 11.32
N GLU A 29 17.59 -31.31 10.61
CA GLU A 29 17.82 -30.87 9.22
C GLU A 29 16.74 -31.39 8.28
N TYR A 30 16.32 -32.64 8.42
CA TYR A 30 15.24 -33.23 7.63
C TYR A 30 13.89 -32.52 7.85
N ASN A 31 13.52 -32.29 9.12
CA ASN A 31 12.28 -31.57 9.45
C ASN A 31 12.29 -30.15 8.87
N ARG A 32 13.40 -29.42 9.01
CA ARG A 32 13.56 -28.08 8.45
C ARG A 32 13.48 -28.06 6.92
N LEU A 33 14.07 -29.04 6.25
CA LEU A 33 13.97 -29.17 4.79
C LEU A 33 12.54 -29.49 4.35
N SER A 34 11.84 -30.37 5.07
CA SER A 34 10.44 -30.70 4.79
C SER A 34 9.50 -29.51 5.00
N GLU A 35 9.73 -28.69 6.03
CA GLU A 35 8.97 -27.45 6.27
C GLU A 35 9.20 -26.43 5.16
N ILE A 36 10.44 -26.26 4.68
CA ILE A 36 10.76 -25.37 3.56
C ILE A 36 10.09 -25.86 2.27
N GLU A 37 10.10 -27.17 2.03
CA GLU A 37 9.49 -27.77 0.84
C GLU A 37 7.96 -27.59 0.86
N VAL A 38 7.30 -27.95 1.96
CA VAL A 38 5.85 -27.77 2.14
C VAL A 38 5.49 -26.29 2.04
N ALA A 39 6.20 -25.40 2.73
CA ALA A 39 5.93 -23.96 2.65
C ALA A 39 6.10 -23.40 1.23
N THR A 40 7.09 -23.90 0.48
CA THR A 40 7.32 -23.48 -0.91
C THR A 40 6.21 -23.98 -1.83
N GLN A 41 5.74 -25.23 -1.63
CA GLN A 41 4.64 -25.81 -2.38
C GLN A 41 3.33 -25.08 -2.10
N GLU A 42 2.97 -24.85 -0.84
CA GLU A 42 1.78 -24.12 -0.45
C GLU A 42 1.80 -22.69 -0.97
N ARG A 43 2.94 -21.99 -0.85
CA ARG A 43 3.12 -20.66 -1.45
C ARG A 43 2.85 -20.70 -2.96
N HIS A 44 3.39 -21.67 -3.67
CA HIS A 44 3.19 -21.79 -5.11
C HIS A 44 1.73 -22.10 -5.46
N ALA A 45 1.06 -22.97 -4.69
CA ALA A 45 -0.35 -23.29 -4.84
C ALA A 45 -1.24 -22.05 -4.66
N VAL A 46 -1.00 -21.26 -3.62
CA VAL A 46 -1.71 -19.99 -3.36
C VAL A 46 -1.46 -18.99 -4.49
N LEU A 47 -0.21 -18.80 -4.93
CA LEU A 47 0.10 -17.89 -6.04
C LEU A 47 -0.60 -18.30 -7.34
N LYS A 48 -0.61 -19.59 -7.65
CA LYS A 48 -1.30 -20.11 -8.84
C LYS A 48 -2.81 -19.91 -8.74
N LYS A 49 -3.41 -20.08 -7.56
CA LYS A 49 -4.83 -19.82 -7.32
C LYS A 49 -5.16 -18.33 -7.46
N LEU A 50 -4.31 -17.46 -6.94
CA LEU A 50 -4.46 -16.01 -7.09
C LEU A 50 -4.39 -15.58 -8.57
N GLU A 51 -3.38 -16.02 -9.30
CA GLU A 51 -3.25 -15.67 -10.74
C GLU A 51 -4.41 -16.23 -11.57
N LYS A 52 -4.94 -17.41 -11.21
CA LYS A 52 -6.13 -17.98 -11.86
C LYS A 52 -7.38 -17.14 -11.61
N ASN A 53 -7.58 -16.67 -10.38
CA ASN A 53 -8.78 -15.91 -10.00
C ASN A 53 -8.70 -14.43 -10.40
N PHE A 54 -7.49 -13.88 -10.48
CA PHE A 54 -7.21 -12.48 -10.80
C PHE A 54 -6.11 -12.41 -11.85
N PRO A 55 -6.38 -12.85 -13.08
CA PRO A 55 -5.38 -12.88 -14.13
C PRO A 55 -4.88 -11.47 -14.40
N GLN A 56 -3.56 -11.26 -14.27
CA GLN A 56 -2.99 -9.92 -14.48
C GLN A 56 -3.30 -9.42 -15.88
N THR A 57 -3.35 -10.32 -16.87
CA THR A 57 -3.60 -9.96 -18.28
C THR A 57 -4.91 -9.20 -18.53
N GLU A 58 -5.94 -9.40 -17.72
CA GLU A 58 -7.23 -8.69 -17.87
C GLU A 58 -7.18 -7.26 -17.34
N SER A 59 -6.51 -7.03 -16.20
CA SER A 59 -6.35 -5.68 -15.63
C SER A 59 -5.20 -4.88 -16.25
N HIS A 60 -4.18 -5.57 -16.79
CA HIS A 60 -2.90 -5.01 -17.23
C HIS A 60 -3.00 -4.11 -18.49
N ASN A 61 -4.12 -4.17 -19.21
CA ASN A 61 -4.42 -3.30 -20.34
C ASN A 61 -5.43 -2.18 -20.00
N SER A 62 -6.06 -2.23 -18.83
CA SER A 62 -7.02 -1.21 -18.42
C SER A 62 -6.28 0.05 -17.95
N ILE A 63 -6.61 1.19 -18.56
CA ILE A 63 -6.12 2.50 -18.15
C ILE A 63 -7.30 3.22 -17.51
N ASP A 64 -7.13 3.74 -16.30
CA ASP A 64 -8.18 4.53 -15.67
C ASP A 64 -8.39 5.84 -16.45
N GLU A 65 -9.58 5.98 -17.03
CA GLU A 65 -9.96 7.12 -17.86
C GLU A 65 -9.90 8.45 -17.08
N HIS A 66 -10.21 8.43 -15.78
CA HIS A 66 -10.18 9.62 -14.95
C HIS A 66 -8.75 10.13 -14.75
N LEU A 67 -7.78 9.21 -14.66
CA LEU A 67 -6.38 9.58 -14.46
C LEU A 67 -5.73 10.13 -15.74
N VAL A 68 -6.19 9.72 -16.92
CA VAL A 68 -5.65 10.20 -18.20
C VAL A 68 -6.40 11.40 -18.80
N LYS A 69 -7.52 11.79 -18.19
CA LYS A 69 -8.38 12.88 -18.68
C LYS A 69 -7.62 14.21 -18.87
N PRO A 70 -6.84 14.74 -17.90
CA PRO A 70 -6.11 16.00 -18.08
C PRO A 70 -5.18 15.99 -19.29
N TRP A 71 -4.43 14.89 -19.50
CA TRP A 71 -3.56 14.74 -20.66
C TRP A 71 -4.35 14.72 -21.98
N ASN A 72 -5.42 13.92 -22.02
CA ASN A 72 -6.24 13.78 -23.22
C ASN A 72 -6.91 15.09 -23.63
N GLU A 73 -7.40 15.87 -22.66
CA GLU A 73 -8.02 17.18 -22.90
C GLU A 73 -7.00 18.18 -23.43
N ALA A 74 -5.82 18.27 -22.82
CA ALA A 74 -4.73 19.11 -23.33
C ALA A 74 -4.36 18.72 -24.77
N CYS A 75 -4.17 17.42 -25.05
CA CYS A 75 -3.89 16.96 -26.40
C CYS A 75 -5.00 17.32 -27.39
N LYS A 76 -6.29 17.25 -27.01
CA LYS A 76 -7.40 17.67 -27.86
C LYS A 76 -7.33 19.17 -28.20
N ILE A 77 -7.05 20.01 -27.21
CA ILE A 77 -7.01 21.47 -27.37
C ILE A 77 -5.83 21.89 -28.25
N PHE A 78 -4.68 21.24 -28.12
CA PHE A 78 -3.48 21.59 -28.88
C PHE A 78 -3.37 20.91 -30.25
N LYS A 79 -4.36 20.10 -30.68
CA LYS A 79 -4.39 19.56 -32.06
C LYS A 79 -4.44 20.65 -33.12
N THR A 80 -5.05 21.79 -32.82
CA THR A 80 -5.25 22.91 -33.75
C THR A 80 -4.13 23.93 -33.71
N ASP A 81 -3.29 23.92 -32.67
CA ASP A 81 -2.18 24.86 -32.48
C ASP A 81 -0.82 24.14 -32.53
N LYS A 82 -0.09 24.32 -33.65
CA LYS A 82 1.22 23.69 -33.87
C LYS A 82 2.25 24.10 -32.81
N GLN A 83 2.23 25.35 -32.34
CA GLN A 83 3.24 25.83 -31.41
C GLN A 83 3.04 25.19 -30.03
N SER A 84 1.80 25.18 -29.55
CA SER A 84 1.47 24.57 -28.26
C SER A 84 1.60 23.03 -28.30
N ALA A 85 1.36 22.40 -29.45
CA ALA A 85 1.62 20.97 -29.64
C ALA A 85 3.12 20.62 -29.50
N GLU A 86 4.02 21.50 -29.92
CA GLU A 86 5.46 21.27 -29.74
C GLU A 86 5.85 21.30 -28.26
N SER A 87 5.31 22.25 -27.48
CA SER A 87 5.53 22.29 -26.03
C SER A 87 5.08 21.00 -25.33
N LEU A 88 3.94 20.42 -25.74
CA LEU A 88 3.52 19.11 -25.23
C LEU A 88 4.50 17.98 -25.58
N ARG A 89 5.02 17.97 -26.81
CA ARG A 89 6.02 16.98 -27.24
C ARG A 89 7.30 17.11 -26.42
N GLU A 90 7.73 18.34 -26.15
CA GLU A 90 8.91 18.62 -25.32
C GLU A 90 8.72 18.10 -23.90
N ILE A 91 7.60 18.42 -23.24
CA ILE A 91 7.28 17.88 -21.90
C ILE A 91 7.30 16.35 -21.92
N SER A 92 6.68 15.74 -22.94
CA SER A 92 6.59 14.30 -23.07
C SER A 92 7.96 13.62 -23.23
N LYS A 93 8.88 14.26 -23.95
CA LYS A 93 10.28 13.83 -24.09
C LYS A 93 11.05 13.99 -22.78
N THR A 94 10.84 15.10 -22.07
CA THR A 94 11.46 15.34 -20.77
C THR A 94 11.04 14.27 -19.75
N ILE A 95 9.75 13.95 -19.66
CA ILE A 95 9.25 12.85 -18.82
C ILE A 95 9.89 11.51 -19.21
N GLU A 96 10.01 11.23 -20.51
CA GLU A 96 10.69 10.02 -20.98
C GLU A 96 12.16 9.95 -20.56
N SER A 97 12.86 11.07 -20.55
CA SER A 97 14.26 11.11 -20.07
C SER A 97 14.37 10.72 -18.59
N PHE A 98 13.44 11.18 -17.73
CA PHE A 98 13.39 10.81 -16.33
C PHE A 98 13.00 9.35 -16.13
N TYR A 99 12.05 8.85 -16.92
CA TYR A 99 11.69 7.44 -16.91
C TYR A 99 12.89 6.54 -17.28
N ARG A 100 13.68 6.92 -18.30
CA ARG A 100 14.89 6.17 -18.65
C ARG A 100 15.93 6.19 -17.53
N LYS A 101 16.14 7.35 -16.88
CA LYS A 101 17.01 7.45 -15.70
C LYS A 101 16.55 6.52 -14.59
N TRP A 102 15.25 6.50 -14.31
CA TRP A 102 14.65 5.58 -13.35
C TRP A 102 14.94 4.11 -13.69
N VAL A 103 14.61 3.68 -14.92
CA VAL A 103 14.82 2.28 -15.34
C VAL A 103 16.29 1.87 -15.21
N ASN A 104 17.22 2.76 -15.58
CA ASN A 104 18.65 2.49 -15.46
C ASN A 104 19.16 2.47 -14.01
N SER A 105 18.43 3.09 -13.09
CA SER A 105 18.80 3.21 -11.67
C SER A 105 18.21 2.10 -10.80
N VAL A 106 17.13 1.44 -11.26
CA VAL A 106 16.50 0.32 -10.57
C VAL A 106 17.22 -0.96 -10.99
N THR A 107 18.21 -1.37 -10.22
CA THR A 107 18.84 -2.70 -10.34
C THR A 107 18.09 -3.70 -9.46
N THR A 108 18.09 -4.97 -9.85
CA THR A 108 17.36 -6.06 -9.15
C THR A 108 17.94 -6.43 -7.78
N GLN A 109 19.04 -5.81 -7.35
CA GLN A 109 19.84 -6.25 -6.20
C GLN A 109 19.97 -5.25 -5.05
N THR A 110 19.57 -3.99 -5.21
CA THR A 110 19.73 -2.98 -4.15
C THR A 110 18.41 -2.35 -3.72
N GLU A 111 18.32 -2.03 -2.44
CA GLU A 111 17.34 -1.11 -1.89
C GLU A 111 17.29 0.19 -2.73
N TYR A 112 16.09 0.74 -2.87
CA TYR A 112 15.73 1.89 -3.70
C TYR A 112 16.88 2.89 -3.94
N SER A 113 17.48 2.84 -5.13
CA SER A 113 18.67 3.62 -5.47
C SER A 113 18.44 5.12 -5.27
N PRO A 114 19.40 5.88 -4.70
CA PRO A 114 19.32 7.33 -4.62
C PRO A 114 19.03 8.00 -5.97
N ALA A 115 19.56 7.45 -7.06
CA ALA A 115 19.31 7.96 -8.42
C ALA A 115 17.87 7.72 -8.88
N ALA A 116 17.25 6.62 -8.44
CA ALA A 116 15.83 6.35 -8.68
C ALA A 116 14.97 7.38 -7.92
N LYS A 117 15.33 7.69 -6.66
CA LYS A 117 14.68 8.75 -5.86
C LYS A 117 14.79 10.12 -6.52
N GLU A 118 15.99 10.48 -6.96
CA GLU A 118 16.26 11.75 -7.61
C GLU A 118 15.44 11.90 -8.89
N ALA A 119 15.34 10.85 -9.71
CA ALA A 119 14.52 10.87 -10.91
C ALA A 119 13.03 11.14 -10.60
N THR A 120 12.48 10.51 -9.55
CA THR A 120 11.08 10.69 -9.14
C THR A 120 10.78 12.03 -8.49
N GLU A 121 11.75 12.67 -7.86
CA GLU A 121 11.57 14.02 -7.30
C GLU A 121 11.81 15.11 -8.35
N THR A 122 12.81 14.93 -9.21
CA THR A 122 13.18 15.95 -10.21
C THR A 122 12.10 16.10 -11.29
N ILE A 123 11.41 15.03 -11.67
CA ILE A 123 10.29 15.11 -12.63
C ILE A 123 9.17 16.07 -12.15
N LYS A 124 8.95 16.20 -10.84
CA LYS A 124 7.97 17.15 -10.28
C LYS A 124 8.39 18.62 -10.46
N THR A 125 9.68 18.87 -10.69
CA THR A 125 10.22 20.23 -10.86
C THR A 125 10.17 20.73 -12.30
N ILE A 126 9.66 19.93 -13.25
CA ILE A 126 9.45 20.37 -14.64
C ILE A 126 8.58 21.62 -14.59
N ARG A 127 9.03 22.70 -15.22
CA ARG A 127 8.29 23.95 -15.26
C ARG A 127 7.20 23.91 -16.34
N PRO A 128 6.05 24.56 -16.12
CA PRO A 128 5.07 24.76 -17.17
C PRO A 128 5.68 25.50 -18.38
N PRO A 129 5.22 25.24 -19.61
CA PRO A 129 5.65 25.97 -20.79
C PRO A 129 5.40 27.48 -20.69
N ALA A 130 6.30 28.26 -21.29
CA ALA A 130 6.06 29.67 -21.54
C ALA A 130 5.10 29.85 -22.72
N GLY A 131 4.27 30.90 -22.68
CA GLY A 131 3.39 31.25 -23.78
C GLY A 131 2.14 32.01 -23.34
N THR A 132 1.35 32.43 -24.31
CA THR A 132 0.11 33.19 -24.10
C THR A 132 -1.15 32.33 -24.12
N HIS A 133 -1.02 31.03 -24.39
CA HIS A 133 -2.16 30.12 -24.41
C HIS A 133 -2.81 30.05 -23.00
N PRO A 134 -4.15 30.14 -22.88
CA PRO A 134 -4.85 30.17 -21.58
C PRO A 134 -4.49 29.01 -20.64
N ILE A 135 -4.30 27.82 -21.20
CA ILE A 135 -3.85 26.64 -20.43
C ILE A 135 -2.45 26.83 -19.84
N PHE A 136 -1.50 27.39 -20.60
CA PHE A 136 -0.15 27.65 -20.08
C PHE A 136 -0.14 28.73 -19.01
N ILE A 137 -1.04 29.72 -19.11
CA ILE A 137 -1.27 30.69 -18.04
C ILE A 137 -1.81 29.99 -16.79
N THR A 138 -2.79 29.10 -16.95
CA THR A 138 -3.37 28.33 -15.84
C THR A 138 -2.33 27.47 -15.13
N TRP A 139 -1.53 26.71 -15.89
CA TRP A 139 -0.47 25.86 -15.32
C TRP A 139 0.63 26.66 -14.62
N ARG A 140 0.95 27.88 -15.07
CA ARG A 140 1.91 28.74 -14.38
C ARG A 140 1.37 29.34 -13.09
N ASN A 141 0.05 29.55 -13.01
CA ASN A 141 -0.60 30.15 -11.85
C ASN A 141 -1.08 29.11 -10.83
N SER A 142 -1.20 27.84 -11.23
CA SER A 142 -1.68 26.76 -10.38
C SER A 142 -0.74 25.56 -10.46
N GLU A 143 0.11 25.44 -9.45
CA GLU A 143 1.02 24.30 -9.31
C GLU A 143 0.23 22.97 -9.21
N SER A 144 -0.92 22.97 -8.54
CA SER A 144 -1.74 21.76 -8.40
C SER A 144 -2.27 21.26 -9.75
N GLU A 145 -2.78 22.15 -10.61
CA GLU A 145 -3.24 21.78 -11.94
C GLU A 145 -2.09 21.32 -12.85
N TRP A 146 -0.92 21.93 -12.69
CA TRP A 146 0.28 21.52 -13.41
C TRP A 146 0.76 20.12 -12.98
N GLN A 147 0.81 19.85 -11.68
CA GLN A 147 1.18 18.52 -11.15
C GLN A 147 0.17 17.45 -11.59
N LYS A 148 -1.14 17.75 -11.60
CA LYS A 148 -2.16 16.83 -12.14
C LYS A 148 -1.93 16.52 -13.61
N PHE A 149 -1.56 17.52 -14.41
CA PHE A 149 -1.23 17.31 -15.82
C PHE A 149 0.02 16.43 -16.01
N LEU A 150 1.11 16.69 -15.27
CA LEU A 150 2.32 15.86 -15.31
C LEU A 150 2.05 14.41 -14.86
N ALA A 151 1.28 14.24 -13.78
CA ALA A 151 0.85 12.93 -13.28
C ALA A 151 0.04 12.18 -14.34
N SER A 152 -0.94 12.85 -14.95
CA SER A 152 -1.79 12.29 -16.02
C SER A 152 -0.97 11.87 -17.25
N CYS A 153 -0.03 12.70 -17.70
CA CYS A 153 0.87 12.38 -18.81
C CYS A 153 1.74 11.17 -18.50
N THR A 154 2.36 11.16 -17.32
CA THR A 154 3.25 10.08 -16.87
C THR A 154 2.49 8.77 -16.74
N TYR A 155 1.30 8.79 -16.13
CA TYR A 155 0.43 7.63 -16.02
C TYR A 155 -0.02 7.12 -17.40
N LYS A 156 -0.43 8.01 -18.32
CA LYS A 156 -0.82 7.58 -19.67
C LYS A 156 0.28 6.81 -20.40
N LYS A 157 1.56 7.22 -20.23
CA LYS A 157 2.71 6.60 -20.92
C LYS A 157 3.28 5.40 -20.17
N TYR A 158 3.28 5.43 -18.84
CA TYR A 158 4.02 4.49 -18.00
C TYR A 158 3.18 3.91 -16.85
N HIS A 159 1.87 3.71 -17.02
CA HIS A 159 0.99 3.13 -15.99
C HIS A 159 1.45 1.76 -15.48
N ARG A 160 2.24 1.01 -16.27
CA ARG A 160 2.79 -0.30 -15.90
C ARG A 160 4.05 -0.22 -15.05
N SER A 161 4.70 0.94 -15.02
CA SER A 161 5.91 1.11 -14.26
C SER A 161 5.57 1.64 -12.87
N SER A 162 6.24 1.09 -11.85
CA SER A 162 6.23 1.67 -10.51
C SER A 162 6.72 3.11 -10.48
N PHE A 163 7.50 3.55 -11.49
CA PHE A 163 7.94 4.94 -11.65
C PHE A 163 6.80 5.94 -11.45
N THR A 164 5.65 5.68 -12.07
CA THR A 164 4.49 6.57 -12.01
C THR A 164 3.97 6.71 -10.58
N MET A 165 3.88 5.61 -9.84
CA MET A 165 3.42 5.62 -8.45
C MET A 165 4.44 6.26 -7.51
N HIS A 166 5.74 6.06 -7.75
CA HIS A 166 6.78 6.72 -6.96
C HIS A 166 6.86 8.23 -7.22
N ALA A 167 6.69 8.66 -8.49
CA ALA A 167 6.74 10.07 -8.85
C ALA A 167 5.45 10.83 -8.51
N PHE A 168 4.28 10.25 -8.79
CA PHE A 168 3.01 10.98 -8.75
C PHE A 168 1.89 10.23 -8.01
N GLY A 169 2.22 9.22 -7.19
CA GLY A 169 1.23 8.41 -6.48
C GLY A 169 0.25 9.25 -5.66
N GLU A 170 0.73 10.24 -4.91
CA GLU A 170 -0.12 11.15 -4.14
C GLU A 170 -1.07 11.94 -5.03
N THR A 171 -0.55 12.58 -6.09
CA THR A 171 -1.35 13.35 -7.05
C THR A 171 -2.40 12.48 -7.73
N LEU A 172 -2.07 11.25 -8.11
CA LEU A 172 -3.01 10.30 -8.71
C LEU A 172 -4.10 9.87 -7.73
N CYS A 173 -3.75 9.63 -6.46
CA CYS A 173 -4.72 9.36 -5.40
C CYS A 173 -5.67 10.54 -5.20
N GLN A 174 -5.17 11.77 -5.16
CA GLN A 174 -6.01 12.98 -5.08
C GLN A 174 -6.93 13.12 -6.30
N MET A 175 -6.41 12.89 -7.51
CA MET A 175 -7.19 12.89 -8.73
C MET A 175 -8.33 11.87 -8.66
N LYS A 176 -8.04 10.63 -8.22
CA LYS A 176 -9.06 9.58 -8.09
C LYS A 176 -10.05 9.87 -6.96
N ALA A 177 -9.59 10.39 -5.82
CA ALA A 177 -10.48 10.73 -4.70
C ALA A 177 -11.44 11.88 -5.05
N SER A 178 -11.01 12.82 -5.89
CA SER A 178 -11.85 13.96 -6.30
C SER A 178 -13.02 13.58 -7.21
N THR A 179 -13.08 12.36 -7.75
CA THR A 179 -14.25 11.87 -8.49
C THR A 179 -15.38 11.38 -7.60
N PHE A 180 -15.13 11.22 -6.30
CA PHE A 180 -16.11 10.75 -5.32
C PHE A 180 -16.23 11.75 -4.15
N PRO A 181 -17.31 11.70 -3.36
CA PRO A 181 -17.40 12.46 -2.12
C PRO A 181 -16.23 12.11 -1.20
N SER A 182 -15.32 13.06 -0.99
CA SER A 182 -14.09 12.86 -0.23
C SER A 182 -13.83 14.01 0.72
N ARG A 183 -13.04 13.75 1.75
CA ARG A 183 -12.60 14.74 2.75
C ARG A 183 -11.08 14.77 2.77
N ILE A 184 -10.51 15.97 2.85
CA ILE A 184 -9.06 16.15 3.00
C ILE A 184 -8.73 15.98 4.47
N ILE A 185 -7.76 15.11 4.76
CA ILE A 185 -7.31 14.77 6.11
C ILE A 185 -5.80 15.04 6.17
N THR A 186 -5.32 15.64 7.25
CA THR A 186 -3.88 15.86 7.48
C THR A 186 -3.20 14.55 7.89
N ASN A 187 -1.89 14.44 7.61
CA ASN A 187 -1.14 13.22 7.93
C ASN A 187 -1.18 12.85 9.42
N GLU A 188 -1.22 13.85 10.31
CA GLU A 188 -1.33 13.65 11.76
C GLU A 188 -2.64 12.95 12.13
N ILE A 189 -3.76 13.41 11.56
CA ILE A 189 -5.08 12.81 11.81
C ILE A 189 -5.16 11.43 11.14
N LEU A 190 -4.62 11.30 9.92
CA LEU A 190 -4.60 10.03 9.19
C LEU A 190 -3.86 8.95 9.97
N ALA A 191 -2.74 9.30 10.64
CA ALA A 191 -1.97 8.38 11.47
C ALA A 191 -2.74 7.85 12.70
N CYS A 192 -3.76 8.59 13.16
CA CYS A 192 -4.63 8.15 14.25
C CYS A 192 -5.76 7.23 13.79
N TYR A 193 -6.11 7.23 12.50
CA TYR A 193 -7.20 6.40 11.99
C TYR A 193 -6.80 4.93 11.96
N LYS A 194 -7.75 4.08 12.39
CA LYS A 194 -7.66 2.63 12.31
C LYS A 194 -8.87 2.11 11.56
N VAL A 195 -8.64 1.07 10.77
CA VAL A 195 -9.72 0.36 10.07
C VAL A 195 -10.64 -0.29 11.10
N ASN A 196 -11.92 0.10 11.09
CA ASN A 196 -12.92 -0.49 11.97
C ASN A 196 -13.39 -1.83 11.41
N LYS A 197 -12.81 -2.92 11.92
CA LYS A 197 -13.15 -4.29 11.50
C LYS A 197 -14.63 -4.62 11.71
N LYS A 198 -15.26 -4.13 12.79
CA LYS A 198 -16.68 -4.36 13.08
C LYS A 198 -17.56 -3.71 12.00
N THR A 199 -17.24 -2.48 11.61
CA THR A 199 -17.96 -1.81 10.52
C THR A 199 -17.76 -2.52 9.19
N ILE A 200 -16.56 -2.99 8.87
CA ILE A 200 -16.33 -3.78 7.64
C ILE A 200 -17.17 -5.06 7.65
N GLN A 201 -17.16 -5.82 8.76
CA GLN A 201 -17.96 -7.04 8.88
C GLN A 201 -19.45 -6.76 8.72
N GLN A 202 -19.95 -5.68 9.31
CA GLN A 202 -21.34 -5.26 9.17
C GLN A 202 -21.67 -4.86 7.73
N LEU A 203 -20.80 -4.13 7.04
CA LEU A 203 -20.99 -3.75 5.64
C LEU A 203 -20.97 -4.99 4.73
N MET A 204 -20.02 -5.89 4.92
CA MET A 204 -19.94 -7.14 4.16
C MET A 204 -21.16 -8.03 4.41
N ALA A 205 -21.66 -8.11 5.65
CA ALA A 205 -22.87 -8.86 5.97
C ALA A 205 -24.13 -8.21 5.36
N LYS A 206 -24.19 -6.87 5.33
CA LYS A 206 -25.27 -6.14 4.66
C LYS A 206 -25.26 -6.35 3.15
N GLU A 207 -24.10 -6.25 2.51
CA GLU A 207 -23.96 -6.49 1.06
C GLU A 207 -24.35 -7.94 0.68
N LEU A 208 -23.96 -8.92 1.50
CA LEU A 208 -24.36 -10.32 1.32
C LEU A 208 -25.85 -10.58 1.58
N THR A 209 -26.48 -9.83 2.49
CA THR A 209 -27.92 -9.98 2.76
C THR A 209 -28.75 -9.23 1.72
N GLU A 210 -28.32 -8.06 1.24
CA GLU A 210 -28.97 -7.29 0.16
C GLU A 210 -29.01 -8.04 -1.17
N GLU A 211 -28.05 -8.93 -1.46
CA GLU A 211 -28.13 -9.87 -2.59
C GLU A 211 -29.10 -11.05 -2.37
N ASP A 212 -29.43 -11.38 -1.11
CA ASP A 212 -30.35 -12.45 -0.71
C ASP A 212 -31.77 -11.95 -0.32
N VAL A 213 -32.02 -10.62 -0.26
CA VAL A 213 -33.36 -10.04 0.01
C VAL A 213 -34.26 -10.03 -1.23
N ASN A 214 -34.32 -11.15 -1.94
CA ASN A 214 -35.56 -11.52 -2.65
C ASN A 214 -36.43 -12.49 -1.81
N THR A 215 -36.04 -12.74 -0.56
CA THR A 215 -36.83 -13.45 0.44
C THR A 215 -36.91 -12.62 1.71
N ARG A 216 -37.99 -11.85 1.74
CA ARG A 216 -38.39 -10.92 2.80
C ARG A 216 -38.72 -11.69 4.08
N GLU A 217 -37.90 -11.54 5.11
CA GLU A 217 -38.35 -11.68 6.50
C GLU A 217 -38.10 -10.34 7.21
N GLU A 218 -39.21 -9.75 7.64
CA GLU A 218 -39.32 -8.47 8.32
C GLU A 218 -38.57 -8.56 9.66
N PHE A 219 -37.46 -7.84 9.77
CA PHE A 219 -36.66 -7.80 10.99
C PHE A 219 -37.28 -6.77 11.95
N GLU A 220 -37.97 -7.23 13.00
CA GLU A 220 -38.52 -6.41 14.09
C GLU A 220 -37.41 -5.75 14.94
N GLY A 221 -36.77 -4.72 14.39
CA GLY A 221 -35.72 -3.98 15.08
C GLY A 221 -35.54 -2.53 14.64
N GLU A 222 -36.42 -1.99 13.80
CA GLU A 222 -36.34 -0.60 13.34
C GLU A 222 -36.50 0.41 14.49
N ASP A 223 -37.34 0.10 15.48
CA ASP A 223 -37.62 0.99 16.62
C ASP A 223 -36.40 1.17 17.55
N ALA A 224 -35.52 0.16 17.65
CA ALA A 224 -34.31 0.25 18.49
C ALA A 224 -33.21 1.10 17.83
N ILE A 225 -33.19 1.17 16.51
CA ILE A 225 -32.21 1.95 15.74
C ILE A 225 -32.61 3.42 15.73
N GLU A 226 -33.91 3.71 15.64
CA GLU A 226 -34.42 5.10 15.67
C GLU A 226 -34.16 5.76 17.03
N ALA A 227 -34.24 5.00 18.13
CA ALA A 227 -33.94 5.49 19.49
C ALA A 227 -32.46 5.88 19.70
N MET A 228 -31.52 5.25 18.98
CA MET A 228 -30.09 5.59 19.06
C MET A 228 -29.70 6.83 18.23
N LEU A 229 -30.44 7.12 17.15
CA LEU A 229 -30.17 8.27 16.28
C LEU A 229 -30.77 9.59 16.79
N ASN A 230 -31.83 9.56 17.61
CA ASN A 230 -32.56 10.74 18.07
C ASN A 230 -32.26 11.23 19.51
N GLY A 231 -31.10 10.88 20.09
CA GLY A 231 -30.47 11.67 21.15
C GLY A 231 -31.26 11.87 22.45
N GLY A 232 -31.45 10.80 23.22
CA GLY A 232 -31.90 10.90 24.62
C GLY A 232 -30.77 10.53 25.59
N LEU A 233 -30.30 11.50 26.38
CA LEU A 233 -29.50 11.24 27.58
C LEU A 233 -30.27 10.25 28.48
N VAL A 234 -29.69 9.08 28.76
CA VAL A 234 -30.10 8.26 29.91
C VAL A 234 -28.95 8.28 30.92
N PRO A 235 -29.08 8.99 32.05
CA PRO A 235 -28.12 8.95 33.14
C PRO A 235 -28.20 7.60 33.87
N GLY A 236 -27.06 6.92 34.00
CA GLY A 236 -26.87 5.83 34.95
C GLY A 236 -27.05 4.41 34.39
N ALA A 237 -25.94 3.82 33.96
CA ALA A 237 -25.73 2.37 34.01
C ALA A 237 -24.21 2.11 33.99
N TYR A 238 -23.59 2.24 35.16
CA TYR A 238 -22.29 1.65 35.45
C TYR A 238 -22.49 0.19 35.86
N TYR A 239 -21.86 -0.72 35.13
CA TYR A 239 -21.35 -2.02 35.58
C TYR A 239 -20.10 -2.18 34.70
N ASP A 240 -18.84 -2.10 35.15
CA ASP A 240 -18.18 -2.70 36.31
C ASP A 240 -18.63 -4.14 36.57
N ASP A 241 -17.93 -5.06 35.89
CA ASP A 241 -17.61 -6.40 36.37
C ASP A 241 -16.20 -6.76 35.86
N ASP A 242 -15.32 -6.94 36.84
CA ASP A 242 -14.09 -7.75 36.91
C ASP A 242 -12.84 -7.22 36.18
N ALA A 243 -11.90 -6.49 36.80
CA ALA A 243 -11.25 -6.62 38.11
C ALA A 243 -10.40 -7.90 38.30
N ASP A 244 -9.18 -7.64 38.78
CA ASP A 244 -8.15 -8.53 39.37
C ASP A 244 -7.18 -9.23 38.40
N ASP A 245 -5.86 -9.09 38.52
CA ASP A 245 -4.99 -8.47 39.53
C ASP A 245 -3.57 -8.34 38.91
N ALA A 246 -2.93 -7.16 38.89
CA ALA A 246 -1.88 -6.70 39.81
C ALA A 246 -0.60 -7.59 39.82
N MET A 247 0.64 -7.11 39.71
CA MET A 247 1.38 -6.08 40.49
C MET A 247 2.70 -5.82 39.71
N SER A 248 3.09 -4.58 39.41
CA SER A 248 3.86 -3.61 40.23
C SER A 248 5.34 -3.53 39.82
N VAL A 249 5.67 -2.30 39.44
CA VAL A 249 7.00 -1.73 39.25
C VAL A 249 7.53 -1.33 40.62
N GLU A 250 8.79 -1.66 40.90
CA GLU A 250 9.67 -0.83 41.72
C GLU A 250 10.62 -0.06 40.80
#